data_AF-A0A952N916-F1
#
_entry.id   AF-A0A952N916-F1
#
_cell.length_a   1.000
_cell.length_b   1.000
_cell.length_c   1.000
_cell.angle_alpha   90.00
_cell.angle_beta   90.00
_cell.angle_gamma   90.00
#
_symmetry.space_group_name_H-M   'P 1'
#
loop_
_entity.id
_entity.type
_entity.pdbx_description
1 polymer ?
#
loop_
_entity_poly.entity_id
_entity_poly.type
_entity_poly.pdbx_seq_one_letter_code
_entity_poly.pdbx_strand_id
1 'polypeptide(L)'
;MFTDEQKLEWFDKAVRFQVQGLIFITMRSRKGGVGSWVIEDIGTKKLLNSNLEWEDDIPNPEKDKAFLIRTRYDFETAAMMYEQYKMFA
;
A
#
# COMPACT_ATOMS: atom_id res chain seq x y z
N MET A 1 -10.73 24.08 7.10
CA MET A 1 -10.31 22.83 7.79
C MET A 1 -10.24 21.75 6.72
N PHE A 2 -9.19 20.93 6.66
CA PHE A 2 -9.12 19.84 5.68
C PHE A 2 -10.23 18.82 5.94
N THR A 3 -10.79 18.25 4.86
CA THR A 3 -11.69 17.10 4.97
C THR A 3 -10.92 15.88 5.47
N ASP A 4 -11.62 14.87 6.00
CA ASP A 4 -10.96 13.67 6.46
C ASP A 4 -10.28 12.91 5.31
N GLU A 5 -10.83 12.97 4.09
CA GLU A 5 -10.17 12.50 2.87
C GLU A 5 -8.86 13.24 2.58
N GLN A 6 -8.83 14.57 2.71
CA GLN A 6 -7.62 15.36 2.50
C GLN A 6 -6.55 15.09 3.57
N LYS A 7 -6.96 14.84 4.82
CA LYS A 7 -6.05 14.45 5.90
C LYS A 7 -5.48 13.06 5.68
N LEU A 8 -6.31 12.11 5.24
CA LEU A 8 -5.87 10.77 4.86
C LEU A 8 -4.89 10.83 3.70
N GLU A 9 -5.15 11.64 2.68
CA GLU A 9 -4.25 11.79 1.54
C GLU A 9 -2.91 12.44 1.93
N TRP A 10 -2.93 13.40 2.86
CA TRP A 10 -1.72 13.98 3.44
C TRP A 10 -0.94 13.00 4.30
N PHE A 11 -1.65 12.19 5.10
CA PHE A 11 -1.05 11.14 5.90
C PHE A 11 -0.43 10.05 5.01
N ASP A 12 -1.15 9.61 3.98
CA ASP A 12 -0.67 8.69 2.94
C ASP A 12 0.57 9.22 2.22
N LYS A 13 0.69 10.54 2.03
CA LYS A 13 1.88 11.17 1.44
C LYS A 13 3.04 11.29 2.45
N ALA A 14 2.74 11.58 3.71
CA ALA A 14 3.73 11.78 4.77
C ALA A 14 4.36 10.48 5.28
N VAL A 15 3.68 9.33 5.12
CA VAL A 15 4.09 8.03 5.67
C VAL A 15 4.64 7.07 4.59
N ARG A 16 4.92 7.57 3.36
CA ARG A 16 5.51 6.74 2.29
C ARG A 16 6.97 6.45 2.57
N PHE A 17 7.32 5.17 2.67
CA PHE A 17 8.71 4.73 2.71
C PHE A 17 9.16 4.40 1.28
N GLN A 18 10.16 5.12 0.78
CA GLN A 18 10.75 4.85 -0.53
C GLN A 18 11.56 3.56 -0.46
N VAL A 19 11.32 2.66 -1.41
CA VAL A 19 12.02 1.38 -1.47
C VAL A 19 13.06 1.36 -2.58
N GLN A 20 12.66 1.68 -3.82
CA GLN A 20 13.58 1.84 -4.96
C GLN A 20 12.88 2.61 -6.09
N GLY A 21 13.53 3.66 -6.61
CA GLY A 21 12.96 4.46 -7.70
C GLY A 21 11.58 5.03 -7.33
N LEU A 22 10.55 4.69 -8.12
CA LEU A 22 9.15 5.10 -7.92
C LEU A 22 8.30 4.07 -7.14
N ILE A 23 8.93 3.05 -6.55
CA ILE A 23 8.26 2.01 -5.75
C ILE A 23 8.33 2.37 -4.26
N PHE A 24 7.18 2.37 -3.59
CA PHE A 24 7.00 2.78 -2.21
C PHE A 24 6.18 1.78 -1.40
N ILE A 25 6.50 1.65 -0.11
CA ILE A 25 5.59 1.04 0.87
C ILE A 25 4.76 2.16 1.50
N THR A 26 3.44 2.03 1.41
CA THR A 26 2.49 3.04 1.87
C THR A 26 1.48 2.41 2.83
N MET A 27 1.29 3.01 4.00
CA MET A 27 0.20 2.64 4.92
C MET A 27 -1.11 3.22 4.38
N ARG A 28 -2.11 2.38 4.08
CA ARG A 28 -3.42 2.81 3.53
C ARG A 28 -4.50 2.98 4.59
N SER A 29 -4.40 2.25 5.70
CA SER A 29 -5.33 2.39 6.80
C SER A 29 -4.71 1.93 8.11
N ARG A 30 -5.25 2.41 9.24
CA ARG A 30 -4.88 1.97 10.58
C ARG A 30 -6.14 1.82 11.42
N LYS A 31 -6.43 0.60 11.86
CA LYS A 31 -7.63 0.30 12.66
C LYS A 31 -7.25 -0.55 13.87
N GLY A 32 -7.69 -0.15 15.05
CA GLY A 32 -7.41 -0.89 16.29
C GLY A 32 -5.91 -1.05 16.59
N GLY A 33 -5.08 -0.10 16.16
CA GLY A 33 -3.62 -0.17 16.32
C GLY A 33 -2.88 -0.92 15.21
N VAL A 34 -3.58 -1.70 14.38
CA VAL A 34 -3.01 -2.46 13.26
C VAL A 34 -3.03 -1.64 11.98
N GLY A 35 -1.86 -1.49 11.35
CA GLY A 35 -1.70 -0.81 10.06
C GLY A 35 -1.85 -1.77 8.88
N SER A 36 -2.49 -1.31 7.82
CA SER A 36 -2.61 -1.99 6.53
C SER A 36 -1.71 -1.30 5.51
N TRP A 37 -0.81 -2.04 4.90
CA TRP A 37 0.26 -1.52 4.05
C TRP A 37 0.19 -2.13 2.65
N VAL A 38 0.62 -1.37 1.65
CA VAL A 38 0.71 -1.81 0.25
C VAL A 38 2.05 -1.41 -0.34
N ILE A 39 2.51 -2.15 -1.34
CA ILE A 39 3.61 -1.73 -2.21
C ILE A 39 2.98 -1.09 -3.46
N GLU A 40 3.32 0.16 -3.73
CA GLU A 40 2.77 0.97 -4.84
C GLU A 40 3.91 1.41 -5.78
N ASP A 41 3.69 1.29 -7.08
CA ASP A 41 4.47 2.00 -8.10
C ASP A 41 3.74 3.32 -8.45
N ILE A 42 4.34 4.45 -8.08
CA ILE A 42 3.76 5.78 -8.34
C ILE A 42 3.73 6.11 -9.84
N GLY A 43 4.63 5.55 -10.64
CA GLY A 43 4.68 5.78 -12.09
C GLY A 43 3.44 5.21 -12.79
N THR A 44 3.04 4.00 -12.41
CA THR A 44 1.89 3.30 -13.01
C THR A 44 0.61 3.39 -12.19
N LYS A 45 0.71 3.83 -10.92
CA LYS A 45 -0.36 3.80 -9.90
C LYS A 45 -0.88 2.40 -9.59
N LYS A 46 -0.07 1.36 -9.81
CA LYS A 46 -0.41 -0.03 -9.53
C LYS A 46 0.08 -0.47 -8.16
N LEU A 47 -0.60 -1.47 -7.62
CA LEU A 47 -0.25 -2.13 -6.36
C LEU A 47 0.30 -3.52 -6.65
N LEU A 48 1.30 -3.94 -5.87
CA LEU A 48 1.81 -5.31 -5.93
C LEU A 48 0.94 -6.23 -5.05
N ASN A 49 0.45 -7.31 -5.63
CA ASN A 49 -0.36 -8.31 -4.93
C ASN A 49 0.45 -9.51 -4.43
N SER A 50 -0.19 -10.42 -3.70
CA SER A 50 0.45 -11.59 -3.08
C SER A 50 0.99 -12.61 -4.07
N ASN A 51 0.56 -12.52 -5.34
CA ASN A 51 1.05 -13.35 -6.43
C ASN A 51 2.24 -12.71 -7.16
N LEU A 52 2.76 -11.58 -6.66
CA LEU A 52 3.80 -10.76 -7.29
C LEU A 52 3.37 -10.15 -8.64
N GLU A 53 2.07 -9.89 -8.80
CA GLU A 53 1.51 -9.25 -9.98
C GLU A 53 1.09 -7.81 -9.67
N TRP A 54 1.22 -6.92 -10.66
CA TRP A 54 0.82 -5.52 -10.56
C TRP A 54 -0.65 -5.35 -10.97
N GLU A 55 -1.50 -4.93 -10.03
CA GLU A 55 -2.93 -4.70 -10.25
C GLU A 55 -3.36 -3.26 -9.96
N ASP A 56 -4.53 -2.88 -10.47
CA ASP A 56 -5.11 -1.56 -10.23
C ASP A 56 -5.63 -1.45 -8.78
N ASP A 57 -5.52 -0.26 -8.18
CA ASP A 57 -6.06 0.00 -6.84
C ASP A 57 -7.60 -0.01 -6.87
N ILE A 58 -8.20 -0.48 -5.78
CA ILE A 58 -9.64 -0.67 -5.65
C ILE A 58 -10.28 0.64 -5.19
N PRO A 59 -11.47 1.03 -5.71
CA PRO A 59 -12.13 2.28 -5.32
C PRO A 59 -12.37 2.43 -3.80
N ASN A 60 -12.31 3.69 -3.33
CA ASN A 60 -12.30 4.12 -1.92
C ASN A 60 -13.36 3.48 -0.97
N PRO A 61 -14.63 3.21 -1.38
CA PRO A 61 -15.63 2.64 -0.47
C PRO A 61 -15.35 1.19 -0.04
N GLU A 62 -14.54 0.48 -0.81
CA GLU A 62 -14.21 -0.94 -0.55
C GLU A 62 -12.88 -1.10 0.18
N LYS A 63 -12.09 -0.01 0.27
CA LYS A 63 -10.75 0.01 0.88
C LYS A 63 -10.75 -0.40 2.36
N ASP A 64 -11.78 -0.08 3.13
CA ASP A 64 -11.85 -0.50 4.54
C ASP A 64 -12.29 -1.96 4.73
N LYS A 65 -12.92 -2.56 3.72
CA LYS A 65 -13.20 -4.01 3.66
C LYS A 65 -12.01 -4.79 3.08
N ALA A 66 -11.11 -4.11 2.37
CA ALA A 66 -10.00 -4.67 1.62
C ALA A 66 -8.81 -5.14 2.46
N PHE A 67 -8.87 -5.11 3.79
CA PHE A 67 -7.89 -5.84 4.62
C PHE A 67 -7.88 -7.35 4.30
N LEU A 68 -8.95 -7.85 3.66
CA LEU A 68 -9.08 -9.22 3.14
C LEU A 68 -8.50 -9.43 1.73
N ILE A 69 -8.01 -8.39 1.06
CA ILE A 69 -7.58 -8.45 -0.34
C ILE A 69 -6.06 -8.62 -0.40
N ARG A 70 -5.61 -9.46 -1.34
CA ARG A 70 -4.24 -9.98 -1.57
C ARG A 70 -3.12 -8.93 -1.68
N THR A 71 -3.42 -7.64 -1.64
CA THR A 71 -2.49 -6.51 -1.79
C THR A 71 -2.19 -5.79 -0.49
N ARG A 72 -2.86 -6.15 0.61
CA ARG A 72 -2.71 -5.48 1.89
C ARG A 72 -2.04 -6.36 2.92
N TYR A 73 -1.01 -5.81 3.53
CA TYR A 73 -0.12 -6.52 4.44
C TYR A 73 0.00 -5.78 5.75
N ASP A 74 0.41 -6.48 6.81
CA ASP A 74 1.15 -5.81 7.87
C ASP A 74 2.51 -5.31 7.33
N PHE A 75 3.22 -4.51 8.11
CA PHE A 75 4.48 -3.91 7.65
C PHE A 75 5.57 -4.94 7.34
N GLU A 76 5.69 -5.98 8.18
CA GLU A 76 6.73 -6.99 8.07
C GLU A 76 6.50 -7.85 6.82
N THR A 77 5.26 -8.26 6.59
CA THR A 77 4.83 -8.97 5.38
C THR A 77 5.03 -8.10 4.13
N ALA A 78 4.72 -6.79 4.18
CA ALA A 78 4.99 -5.89 3.04
C ALA A 78 6.48 -5.86 2.70
N ALA A 79 7.36 -5.77 3.70
CA ALA A 79 8.80 -5.80 3.48
C ALA A 79 9.26 -7.15 2.89
N MET A 80 8.75 -8.28 3.41
CA MET A 80 9.06 -9.61 2.87
C MET A 80 8.61 -9.79 1.42
N MET A 81 7.41 -9.34 1.08
CA MET A 81 6.87 -9.40 -0.28
C MET A 81 7.74 -8.60 -1.27
N TYR A 82 8.27 -7.46 -0.83
CA TYR A 82 9.22 -6.69 -1.64
C TYR A 82 10.54 -7.44 -1.86
N GLU A 83 11.10 -8.04 -0.82
CA GLU A 83 12.33 -8.84 -0.96
C GLU A 83 12.11 -10.00 -1.93
N GLN A 84 10.95 -10.67 -1.85
CA GLN A 84 10.60 -11.73 -2.79
C GLN A 84 10.46 -11.20 -4.22
N TYR A 85 9.80 -10.06 -4.44
CA TYR A 85 9.70 -9.42 -5.76
C TYR A 85 11.08 -9.20 -6.39
N LYS A 86 12.05 -8.67 -5.65
CA LYS A 86 13.43 -8.45 -6.16
C LYS A 86 14.15 -9.73 -6.59
N MET A 87 13.77 -10.90 -6.08
CA MET A 87 14.38 -12.17 -6.50
C MET A 87 13.89 -12.63 -7.87
N PHE A 88 12.75 -12.11 -8.34
CA PHE A 88 12.10 -12.52 -9.60
C PHE A 88 11.96 -11.39 -10.64
N ALA A 89 12.29 -10.15 -10.28
CA ALA A 89 12.27 -8.96 -11.16
C ALA A 89 13.65 -8.68 -11.76
#